data_AF-A0AAV5YG66-F1
#
_entry.id   AF-A0AAV5YG66-F1
#
_cell.length_a   1.000
_cell.length_b   1.000
_cell.length_c   1.000
_cell.angle_alpha   90.00
_cell.angle_beta   90.00
_cell.angle_gamma   90.00
#
_symmetry.space_group_name_H-M   'P 1'
#
loop_
_entity.id
_entity.type
_entity.pdbx_description
1 polymer ?
#
loop_
_entity_poly.entity_id
_entity_poly.type
_entity_poly.pdbx_seq_one_letter_code
_entity_poly.pdbx_strand_id
1 'polypeptide(L)' 'MHETVRRIWGYDRFLPLQEDAIACVLDGRDSLVVLPTGGGKSLCYQAPA' A
#
# COMPACT_ATOMS: atom_id res chain seq x y z
N MET A 1 3.41 5.06 -8.63
CA MET A 1 3.25 3.96 -7.64
C MET A 1 2.58 2.73 -8.25
N HIS A 2 1.44 2.86 -8.94
CA HIS A 2 0.79 1.75 -9.65
C HIS A 2 1.73 0.95 -10.58
N GLU A 3 2.55 1.62 -11.39
CA GLU A 3 3.50 0.95 -12.28
C GLU A 3 4.58 0.17 -11.50
N THR A 4 5.16 0.78 -10.46
CA THR A 4 6.14 0.14 -9.57
C THR A 4 5.56 -1.11 -8.92
N VAL A 5 4.34 -0.99 -8.39
CA VAL A 5 3.62 -2.09 -7.73
C VAL A 5 3.35 -3.24 -8.71
N ARG A 6 2.92 -2.92 -9.94
CA ARG A 6 2.76 -3.91 -11.01
C ARG A 6 4.09 -4.58 -11.36
N ARG A 7 5.17 -3.81 -11.51
CA ARG A 7 6.47 -4.34 -11.95
C ARG A 7 7.15 -5.23 -10.90
N ILE A 8 7.05 -4.88 -9.62
CA ILE A 8 7.75 -5.59 -8.52
C ILE A 8 6.90 -6.71 -7.93
N TRP A 9 5.59 -6.47 -7.71
CA TRP A 9 4.70 -7.44 -7.07
C TRP A 9 3.73 -8.12 -8.03
N GLY A 10 3.58 -7.63 -9.27
CA GLY A 10 2.62 -8.20 -10.22
C GLY A 10 1.16 -7.85 -9.94
N TYR A 11 0.89 -6.85 -9.10
CA TYR A 11 -0.48 -6.43 -8.79
C TYR A 11 -0.97 -5.35 -9.75
N ASP A 12 -2.12 -5.59 -10.38
CA ASP A 12 -2.73 -4.64 -11.32
C ASP A 12 -3.56 -3.53 -10.67
N ARG A 13 -3.98 -3.76 -9.42
CA ARG A 13 -4.82 -2.86 -8.64
C ARG A 13 -4.52 -3.01 -7.15
N PHE A 14 -4.72 -1.93 -6.41
CA PHE A 14 -4.73 -1.98 -4.96
C PHE A 14 -6.01 -2.64 -4.43
N LEU A 15 -5.89 -3.30 -3.29
CA LEU A 15 -7.02 -3.65 -2.44
C LEU A 15 -7.57 -2.38 -1.75
N PRO A 16 -8.82 -2.42 -1.24
CA PRO A 16 -9.39 -1.29 -0.53
C PRO A 16 -8.45 -0.76 0.58
N LEU A 17 -8.40 0.56 0.71
CA LEU A 17 -7.61 1.31 1.70
C LEU A 17 -6.08 1.24 1.54
N GLN A 18 -5.52 0.38 0.67
CA GLN A 18 -4.07 0.33 0.48
C GLN A 18 -3.52 1.61 -0.14
N GLU A 19 -4.19 2.14 -1.17
CA GLU A 19 -3.74 3.35 -1.86
C GLU A 19 -3.74 4.57 -0.92
N ASP A 20 -4.82 4.74 -0.15
CA ASP A 20 -4.92 5.81 0.85
C ASP A 20 -3.84 5.69 1.94
N ALA A 21 -3.57 4.46 2.42
CA ALA A 21 -2.53 4.22 3.41
C ALA A 21 -1.13 4.53 2.87
N ILE A 22 -0.83 4.12 1.64
CA ILE A 22 0.45 4.41 0.97
C ILE A 22 0.59 5.92 0.76
N ALA A 23 -0.47 6.59 0.32
CA ALA A 23 -0.47 8.04 0.13
C ALA A 23 -0.15 8.79 1.43
N CYS A 24 -0.73 8.39 2.57
CA CYS A 24 -0.36 8.97 3.87
C CYS A 24 1.15 8.87 4.16
N VAL A 25 1.77 7.70 3.91
CA VAL A 25 3.21 7.51 4.13
C VAL A 25 4.04 8.39 3.19
N LEU A 26 3.67 8.45 1.90
CA LEU A 26 4.35 9.30 0.91
C LEU A 26 4.23 10.79 1.22
N ASP A 27 3.12 11.21 1.84
CA ASP A 27 2.90 12.58 2.31
C ASP A 27 3.65 12.90 3.63
N GLY A 28 4.37 11.92 4.20
CA GLY A 28 5.03 12.08 5.49
C GLY A 28 4.06 12.19 6.68
N ARG A 29 2.85 11.64 6.55
CA ARG A 29 1.83 11.61 7.61
C ARG A 29 1.79 10.24 8.29
N ASP A 30 1.58 10.26 9.62
CA ASP A 30 1.31 9.04 10.37
C ASP A 30 -0.03 8.41 9.98
N SER A 31 -0.09 7.08 10.00
CA SER A 31 -1.30 6.31 9.66
C SER A 31 -1.41 5.04 10.50
N LEU A 32 -2.63 4.72 10.95
CA LEU A 32 -2.96 3.45 11.62
C LEU A 32 -3.79 2.59 10.66
N VAL A 33 -3.21 1.50 10.17
CA VAL A 33 -3.84 0.60 9.21
C VAL A 33 -4.37 -0.65 9.92
N VAL A 34 -5.70 -0.79 10.01
CA VAL A 34 -6.37 -1.97 10.58
C VAL A 34 -7.03 -2.76 9.45
N LEU A 35 -6.40 -3.86 9.05
CA LEU A 35 -6.92 -4.78 8.03
C LEU A 35 -6.83 -6.23 8.55
N PRO A 36 -7.69 -7.16 8.09
CA PRO A 36 -7.60 -8.57 8.46
C PRO A 36 -6.30 -9.22 7.96
N THR A 37 -5.98 -10.42 8.47
CA THR A 37 -4.93 -11.27 7.89
C THR A 37 -5.25 -11.56 6.42
N GLY A 38 -4.23 -11.49 5.56
CA GLY A 38 -4.42 -11.57 4.11
C GLY A 38 -4.93 -10.28 3.44
N GLY A 39 -5.34 -9.26 4.21
CA GLY A 39 -5.83 -7.98 3.69
C GLY A 39 -4.76 -7.06 3.07
N GLY A 40 -3.54 -7.53 2.87
CA GLY A 40 -2.51 -6.77 2.14
C GLY A 40 -1.82 -5.65 2.91
N LYS A 41 -1.85 -5.64 4.26
CA LYS A 41 -1.15 -4.64 5.10
C LYS A 41 0.32 -4.42 4.73
N SER A 42 1.02 -5.49 4.33
CA SER A 42 2.45 -5.44 4.04
C SER A 42 2.81 -4.53 2.88
N LEU A 43 1.98 -4.49 1.83
CA LEU A 43 2.22 -3.62 0.69
C LEU A 43 2.21 -2.14 1.09
N CYS A 44 1.41 -1.77 2.10
CA CYS A 44 1.23 -0.38 2.52
C CYS A 44 2.51 0.29 3.04
N TYR A 45 3.47 -0.49 3.56
CA TYR A 45 4.76 0.01 4.02
C TYR A 45 5.94 -0.46 3.16
N GLN A 46 5.77 -1.53 2.36
CA GLN A 46 6.82 -2.01 1.46
C GLN A 46 6.87 -1.23 0.14
N ALA A 47 5.72 -0.81 -0.41
CA ALA A 47 5.68 -0.07 -1.67
C ALA A 47 6.27 1.36 -1.61
N PRO A 48 6.09 2.14 -0.51
CA PRO A 48 6.68 3.49 -0.42
C PRO A 48 8.15 3.52 0.05
N ALA A 49 8.75 2.38 0.40
CA ALA A 49 10.16 2.27 0.83
C ALA A 49 11.10 2.07 -0.37
#